data_AF-A0A8X6Y6Q5-F1
#
_entry.id   AF-A0A8X6Y6Q5-F1
#
_cell.length_a   1.000
_cell.length_b   1.000
_cell.length_c   1.000
_cell.angle_alpha   90.00
_cell.angle_beta   90.00
_cell.angle_gamma   90.00
#
_symmetry.space_group_name_H-M   'P 1'
#
loop_
_entity.id
_entity.type
_entity.pdbx_description
1 polymer ?
#
loop_
_entity_poly.entity_id
_entity_poly.type
_entity_poly.pdbx_seq_one_letter_code
_entity_poly.pdbx_strand_id
1 'polypeptide(L)'
;MNFYLSAVDNLLKHSTDQPSIGLILCKSKNNVLAEYTLRDMTKPIGLAEYRITENLPENIKTALPTIEELEAELSKISDEEK
;
A
#
# COMPACT_ATOMS: atom_id res chain seq x y z
N MET A 1 5.83 -9.38 7.79
CA MET A 1 5.89 -8.89 6.39
C MET A 1 6.82 -9.71 5.50
N ASN A 2 8.01 -10.13 5.95
CA ASN A 2 8.98 -10.89 5.13
C ASN A 2 8.39 -12.11 4.40
N PHE A 3 7.49 -12.85 5.04
CA PHE A 3 6.80 -13.98 4.42
C PHE A 3 6.07 -13.57 3.13
N TYR A 4 5.21 -12.54 3.18
CA TYR A 4 4.43 -12.11 2.02
C TYR A 4 5.31 -11.59 0.89
N LEU A 5 6.35 -10.82 1.21
CA LEU A 5 7.31 -10.36 0.20
C LEU A 5 8.02 -11.53 -0.47
N SER A 6 8.51 -12.50 0.31
CA SER A 6 9.13 -13.69 -0.24
C SER A 6 8.15 -14.56 -1.04
N ALA A 7 6.89 -14.64 -0.64
CA ALA A 7 5.87 -15.36 -1.39
C ALA A 7 5.58 -14.69 -2.73
N VAL A 8 5.38 -13.37 -2.75
CA VAL A 8 5.17 -12.60 -3.99
C VAL A 8 6.39 -12.69 -4.91
N ASP A 9 7.59 -12.49 -4.35
CA ASP A 9 8.84 -12.60 -5.10
C ASP A 9 9.06 -13.99 -5.71
N ASN A 10 8.53 -15.06 -5.10
CA ASN A 10 8.67 -16.43 -5.61
C ASN A 10 7.52 -16.86 -6.54
N LEU A 11 6.29 -16.41 -6.27
CA LEU A 11 5.09 -16.93 -6.93
C LEU A 11 4.63 -16.05 -8.09
N LEU A 12 4.88 -14.74 -8.04
CA LEU A 12 4.26 -13.78 -8.97
C LEU A 12 5.29 -12.95 -9.75
N LYS A 13 6.54 -12.90 -9.28
CA LYS A 13 7.58 -12.06 -9.87
C LYS A 13 8.05 -12.60 -11.23
N HIS A 14 8.10 -11.72 -12.21
CA HIS A 14 8.61 -12.00 -13.55
C HIS A 14 10.11 -11.64 -13.64
N SER A 15 10.79 -12.13 -14.67
CA SER A 15 12.25 -11.96 -14.82
C SER A 15 12.71 -10.50 -14.93
N THR A 16 11.83 -9.61 -15.41
CA THR A 16 12.09 -8.17 -15.56
C THR A 16 11.74 -7.35 -14.32
N ASP A 17 11.09 -7.97 -13.32
CA ASP A 17 10.57 -7.24 -12.17
C ASP A 17 11.67 -6.96 -11.14
N GLN A 18 11.56 -5.81 -10.49
CA GLN A 18 12.39 -5.45 -9.34
C GLN A 18 11.91 -6.17 -8.08
N PRO A 19 12.72 -6.23 -7.00
CA PRO A 19 12.27 -6.79 -5.73
C PRO A 19 10.96 -6.16 -5.24
N SER A 20 10.05 -6.98 -4.72
CA SER A 20 8.76 -6.50 -4.23
C SER A 20 8.91 -5.50 -3.08
N ILE A 21 8.11 -4.44 -3.10
CA ILE A 21 8.08 -3.42 -2.05
C ILE A 21 6.87 -3.66 -1.15
N GLY A 22 7.11 -3.76 0.16
CA GLY A 22 6.06 -3.89 1.16
C GLY A 22 5.61 -2.53 1.68
N LEU A 23 4.31 -2.25 1.61
CA LEU A 23 3.69 -1.06 2.18
C LEU A 23 2.78 -1.45 3.34
N ILE A 24 2.94 -0.78 4.48
CA ILE A 24 2.06 -0.93 5.64
C ILE A 24 1.35 0.42 5.84
N LEU A 25 0.02 0.41 5.71
CA LEU A 25 -0.80 1.58 5.95
C LEU A 25 -1.28 1.58 7.40
N CYS A 26 -0.81 2.56 8.17
CA CYS A 26 -1.23 2.76 9.55
C CYS A 26 -2.15 3.99 9.63
N LYS A 27 -3.32 3.85 10.27
CA LYS A 27 -4.25 4.97 10.51
C LYS A 27 -3.61 6.07 11.37
N SER A 28 -2.73 5.68 12.30
CA SER A 28 -2.01 6.59 13.18
C SER A 28 -0.55 6.16 13.28
N LYS A 29 0.32 7.13 13.58
CA LYS A 29 1.76 6.92 13.68
C LYS A 29 2.20 7.01 15.13
N ASN A 30 2.88 5.97 15.62
CA ASN A 30 3.68 6.05 16.84
C ASN A 30 5.16 5.93 16.44
N ASN A 31 5.87 7.07 16.38
CA ASN A 31 7.27 7.14 15.95
C ASN A 31 8.19 6.25 16.78
N VAL A 32 7.98 6.22 18.10
CA VAL A 32 8.83 5.45 19.02
C VAL A 32 8.65 3.96 18.77
N LEU A 33 7.41 3.48 18.75
CA LEU A 33 7.12 2.07 18.48
C LEU A 33 7.63 1.65 17.09
N ALA A 34 7.45 2.51 16.09
CA ALA A 34 7.92 2.27 14.74
C ALA A 34 9.46 2.17 14.68
N GLU A 35 10.20 3.14 15.24
CA GLU A 35 11.67 3.08 15.26
C GLU A 35 12.20 1.84 15.98
N TYR A 36 11.64 1.51 17.16
CA TYR A 36 12.09 0.35 17.93
C TYR A 36 11.77 -0.98 17.23
N THR A 37 10.64 -1.08 16.53
CA THR A 37 10.27 -2.29 15.77
C THR A 37 11.15 -2.47 14.53
N LEU A 38 11.54 -1.36 13.89
CA LEU A 38 12.31 -1.38 12.65
C LEU A 38 13.82 -1.54 12.85
N ARG A 39 14.34 -1.22 14.05
CA ARG A 39 15.78 -1.25 14.36
C ARG A 39 16.45 -2.60 14.10
N ASP A 40 15.75 -3.71 14.36
CA ASP A 40 16.29 -5.06 14.21
C ASP A 40 15.91 -5.72 12.87
N MET A 41 15.27 -4.99 11.95
CA MET A 41 14.89 -5.51 10.63
C MET A 41 16.03 -5.38 9.61
N THR A 42 16.32 -6.48 8.92
CA THR A 42 17.44 -6.57 7.96
C THR A 42 17.11 -6.05 6.55
N LYS A 43 15.83 -5.87 6.22
CA LYS A 43 15.40 -5.28 4.94
C LYS A 43 15.15 -3.79 5.12
N PRO A 44 15.51 -2.93 4.15
CA PRO A 44 15.23 -1.50 4.21
C PRO A 44 13.73 -1.25 4.28
N ILE A 45 13.29 -0.44 5.25
CA ILE A 45 11.89 -0.07 5.44
C ILE A 45 11.79 1.45 5.49
N GLY A 46 10.93 2.01 4.64
CA GLY A 46 10.59 3.43 4.67
C GLY A 46 9.43 3.67 5.65
N LEU A 47 9.58 4.69 6.50
CA LEU A 47 8.49 5.20 7.33
C LEU A 47 8.02 6.53 6.75
N ALA A 48 6.81 6.55 6.20
CA ALA A 48 6.16 7.76 5.72
C ALA A 48 4.94 8.08 6.59
N GLU A 49 4.68 9.38 6.78
CA GLU A 49 3.44 9.86 7.36
C GLU A 49 2.57 10.38 6.22
N TYR A 50 1.38 9.83 6.07
CA TYR A 50 0.41 10.36 5.12
C TYR A 50 -0.47 11.38 5.81
N ARG A 51 -0.50 12.60 5.27
CA ARG A 51 -1.46 13.63 5.68
C ARG A 51 -2.61 13.60 4.70
N ILE A 52 -3.81 13.33 5.20
CA ILE A 52 -5.03 13.50 4.41
C ILE A 52 -5.17 15.01 4.17
N THR A 53 -4.87 15.46 2.96
CA THR A 53 -5.20 16.82 2.53
C THR A 53 -6.67 16.85 2.15
N GLU A 54 -7.40 17.91 2.52
CA GLU A 54 -8.83 18.03 2.20
C GLU A 54 -9.08 17.96 0.69
N ASN A 55 -8.12 18.42 -0.11
CA ASN A 55 -8.17 18.37 -1.56
C ASN A 55 -7.00 17.60 -2.14
N LEU A 56 -7.30 16.79 -3.15
CA LEU A 56 -6.30 16.12 -3.97
C LEU A 56 -5.59 17.14 -4.88
N PRO A 57 -4.25 17.08 -5.05
CA PRO A 57 -3.53 17.92 -5.99
C PRO A 57 -4.11 17.85 -7.42
N GLU A 58 -4.24 19.00 -8.10
CA GLU A 58 -4.87 19.11 -9.43
C GLU A 58 -4.22 18.20 -10.48
N ASN A 59 -2.92 17.95 -10.37
CA ASN A 59 -2.16 17.12 -11.31
C ASN A 59 -2.47 15.62 -11.24
N ILE A 60 -3.14 15.15 -10.19
CA ILE A 60 -3.54 13.74 -10.03
C ILE A 60 -5.06 13.56 -9.99
N LYS A 61 -5.85 14.64 -9.87
CA LYS A 61 -7.32 14.57 -9.97
C LYS A 61 -7.80 13.93 -11.26
N THR A 62 -7.13 14.19 -12.38
CA THR A 62 -7.49 13.62 -13.69
C THR A 62 -7.03 12.17 -13.87
N ALA A 63 -6.15 11.67 -12.99
CA ALA A 63 -5.60 10.32 -13.06
C ALA A 63 -6.34 9.32 -12.15
N LEU A 64 -7.21 9.82 -11.25
CA LEU A 64 -8.02 8.99 -10.38
C LEU A 64 -9.46 8.90 -10.91
N PRO A 65 -10.11 7.73 -10.75
CA PRO A 65 -11.54 7.56 -11.04
C PRO A 65 -12.40 8.46 -10.14
N THR A 66 -13.65 8.71 -10.55
CA THR A 66 -14.61 9.44 -9.70
C THR A 66 -15.05 8.58 -8.52
N ILE A 67 -15.68 9.23 -7.53
CA ILE A 67 -16.20 8.53 -6.34
C ILE A 67 -17.28 7.51 -6.77
N GLU A 68 -18.16 7.90 -7.69
CA GLU A 68 -19.24 7.05 -8.18
C GLU A 68 -18.70 5.83 -8.94
N GLU A 69 -17.66 6.02 -9.76
CA GLU A 69 -16.99 4.93 -10.48
C GLU A 69 -16.32 3.95 -9.50
N LEU A 70 -15.64 4.46 -8.48
CA LEU A 70 -15.03 3.64 -7.43
C LEU A 70 -16.06 2.82 -6.65
N GLU A 71 -17.16 3.44 -6.23
CA GLU A 71 -18.23 2.75 -5.50
C GLU A 71 -18.87 1.64 -6.35
N ALA A 72 -19.13 1.91 -7.63
CA ALA A 72 -19.70 0.94 -8.55
C ALA A 72 -18.79 -0.28 -8.81
N GLU A 73 -17.47 -0.07 -8.92
CA GLU A 73 -16.51 -1.18 -9.08
C GLU A 73 -16.36 -1.99 -7.78
N LEU A 74 -16.30 -1.34 -6.63
CA LEU A 74 -16.21 -2.04 -5.33
C LEU A 74 -17.46 -2.87 -5.05
N SER A 75 -18.65 -2.40 -5.43
CA SER A 75 -19.88 -3.19 -5.28
C SER A 75 -19.87 -4.44 -6.14
N LYS A 76 -19.35 -4.37 -7.38
CA LYS A 76 -19.24 -5.55 -8.26
C LYS A 76 -18.36 -6.64 -7.67
N ILE A 77 -17.21 -6.26 -7.09
CA ILE A 77 -16.29 -7.20 -6.43
C ILE A 77 -16.98 -7.90 -5.25
N SER A 78 -17.80 -7.17 -4.48
CA SER A 78 -18.52 -7.75 -3.34
C SER A 78 -19.67 -8.70 -3.72
N ASP A 79 -20.20 -8.58 -4.95
CA ASP A 79 -21.27 -9.44 -5.44
C ASP A 79 -20.75 -10.72 -6.11
N GLU A 80 -19.50 -10.76 -6.58
CA GLU A 80 -18.85 -11.95 -7.15
C GLU A 80 -18.39 -12.98 -6.10
N GLU A 81 -18.33 -12.61 -4.82
CA GLU A 81 -17.98 -13.50 -3.70
C GLU A 81 -19.20 -14.20 -3.06
N LYS A 82 -20.39 -14.13 -3.69
CA LYS A 82 -21.65 -14.75 -3.25
C LYS A 82 -22.10 -15.91 -4.13
#